data_AF-A0A970XVV0-F1
#
_entry.id   AF-A0A970XVV0-F1
#
_cell.length_a   1.000
_cell.length_b   1.000
_cell.length_c   1.000
_cell.angle_alpha   90.00
_cell.angle_beta   90.00
_cell.angle_gamma   90.00
#
_symmetry.space_group_name_H-M   'P 1'
#
loop_
_entity.id
_entity.type
_entity.pdbx_description
1 polymer ?
#
loop_
_entity_poly.entity_id
_entity_poly.type
_entity_poly.pdbx_seq_one_letter_code
_entity_poly.pdbx_strand_id
1 'polypeptide(L)'
;MTEPARIPDGRQVGTYAAEHLSPAFPRRAPWGTAGSLRAWQQEAIEQYFAASPRDFLASATPGAGKTTFALRLAAELLHRREVNRVIVVAPTDHLKTQWAAAAARVGIKLDPRFSNAQRTFATREYHGVAVT
;
A
#
# COMPACT_ATOMS: atom_id res chain seq x y z
N MET A 1 -60.81 9.17 -9.62
CA MET A 1 -59.63 9.30 -10.51
C MET A 1 -58.57 9.99 -9.67
N THR A 2 -57.69 9.21 -9.04
CA THR A 2 -56.86 9.64 -7.90
C THR A 2 -55.43 9.87 -8.39
N GLU A 3 -54.95 11.10 -8.26
CA GLU A 3 -53.60 11.51 -8.64
C GLU A 3 -52.63 11.26 -7.47
N PRO A 4 -51.51 10.53 -7.64
CA PRO A 4 -50.51 10.41 -6.59
C PRO A 4 -49.57 11.61 -6.58
N ALA A 5 -49.53 12.31 -5.45
CA ALA A 5 -48.56 13.37 -5.14
C ALA A 5 -47.11 12.85 -5.22
N ARG A 6 -46.28 13.47 -6.06
CA ARG A 6 -44.84 13.23 -6.12
C ARG A 6 -44.16 13.78 -4.87
N ILE A 7 -43.42 12.93 -4.16
CA ILE A 7 -42.49 13.32 -3.09
C ILE A 7 -41.22 13.90 -3.76
N PRO A 8 -40.76 15.12 -3.43
CA PRO A 8 -39.47 15.61 -3.90
C PRO A 8 -38.33 14.89 -3.17
N ASP A 9 -37.44 14.32 -3.99
CA ASP A 9 -36.27 13.54 -3.60
C ASP A 9 -35.28 14.34 -2.75
N GLY A 10 -34.66 13.64 -1.81
CA GLY A 10 -33.79 14.19 -0.78
C GLY A 10 -32.47 14.69 -1.35
N ARG A 11 -32.17 15.96 -1.07
CA ARG A 11 -30.83 16.51 -0.79
C ARG A 11 -29.72 15.99 -1.71
N GLN A 12 -29.64 16.60 -2.89
CA GLN A 12 -28.46 16.60 -3.75
C GLN A 12 -27.25 17.03 -2.91
N VAL A 13 -26.38 16.09 -2.56
CA VAL A 13 -25.10 16.39 -1.89
C VAL A 13 -24.21 17.06 -2.94
N GLY A 14 -24.23 18.39 -2.95
CA GLY A 14 -23.48 19.19 -3.90
C GLY A 14 -21.97 18.99 -3.76
N THR A 15 -21.31 18.73 -4.88
CA THR A 15 -19.85 18.59 -5.03
C THR A 15 -19.05 19.76 -4.44
N TYR A 16 -19.68 20.92 -4.28
CA TYR A 16 -19.09 22.15 -3.73
C TYR A 16 -18.53 21.99 -2.31
N ALA A 17 -19.09 21.09 -1.49
CA ALA A 17 -18.55 20.83 -0.14
C ALA A 17 -17.18 20.12 -0.16
N ALA A 18 -16.81 19.48 -1.27
CA ALA A 18 -15.51 18.82 -1.43
C ALA A 18 -14.41 19.77 -1.91
N GLU A 19 -14.76 20.96 -2.42
CA GLU A 19 -13.76 21.94 -2.91
C GLU A 19 -13.05 22.68 -1.78
N HIS A 20 -13.58 22.66 -0.56
CA HIS A 20 -13.05 23.36 0.61
C HIS A 20 -12.32 22.44 1.62
N LEU A 21 -12.04 21.18 1.28
CA LEU A 21 -11.29 20.30 2.18
C LEU A 21 -9.78 20.61 2.12
N SER A 22 -9.19 20.86 3.28
CA SER A 22 -7.75 21.06 3.49
C SER A 22 -6.89 19.98 2.81
N PRO A 23 -5.63 20.30 2.42
CA PRO A 23 -4.74 19.41 1.64
C PRO A 23 -4.47 18.03 2.27
N ALA A 24 -4.80 17.83 3.55
CA ALA A 24 -4.81 16.53 4.23
C ALA A 24 -5.82 15.52 3.64
N PHE A 25 -6.75 15.95 2.78
CA PHE A 25 -7.64 15.07 2.03
C PHE A 25 -7.38 15.22 0.52
N PRO A 26 -6.55 14.35 -0.09
CA PRO A 26 -6.51 14.29 -1.54
C PRO A 26 -7.90 13.97 -2.07
N ARG A 27 -8.35 14.72 -3.10
CA ARG A 27 -9.52 14.39 -3.91
C ARG A 27 -9.54 12.88 -4.14
N ARG A 28 -10.67 12.22 -3.87
CA ARG A 28 -10.87 10.79 -4.16
C ARG A 28 -10.31 10.53 -5.56
N ALA A 29 -9.24 9.75 -5.62
CA ALA A 29 -8.59 9.42 -6.87
C ALA A 29 -9.64 8.73 -7.75
N PRO A 30 -9.96 9.26 -8.96
CA PRO A 30 -10.96 8.67 -9.83
C PRO A 30 -10.59 7.21 -10.10
N TRP A 31 -11.59 6.33 -10.02
CA TRP A 31 -11.50 4.90 -10.36
C TRP A 31 -10.82 4.78 -11.74
N GLY A 32 -9.53 4.43 -11.73
CA GLY A 32 -8.64 4.60 -12.89
C GLY A 32 -7.17 4.92 -12.54
N THR A 33 -6.88 5.35 -11.31
CA THR A 33 -5.50 5.59 -10.79
C THR A 33 -4.84 4.34 -10.19
N ALA A 34 -5.08 3.16 -10.76
CA ALA A 34 -4.47 1.91 -10.28
C ALA A 34 -2.92 1.90 -10.30
N GLY A 35 -2.28 2.96 -10.80
CA GLY A 35 -0.82 3.18 -10.75
C GLY A 35 -0.34 4.40 -9.95
N SER A 36 -1.20 5.25 -9.37
CA SER A 36 -0.76 6.43 -8.60
C SER A 36 -0.87 6.22 -7.09
N LEU A 37 0.12 6.69 -6.33
CA LEU A 37 0.12 6.62 -4.87
C LEU A 37 -0.93 7.58 -4.28
N ARG A 38 -1.53 7.18 -3.15
CA ARG A 38 -2.36 8.08 -2.33
C ARG A 38 -1.45 9.12 -1.66
N ALA A 39 -1.95 10.32 -1.38
CA ALA A 39 -1.13 11.41 -0.82
C ALA A 39 -0.35 10.99 0.43
N TRP A 40 -1.01 10.35 1.40
CA TRP A 40 -0.33 9.87 2.62
C TRP A 40 0.83 8.91 2.32
N GLN A 41 0.70 8.07 1.28
CA GLN A 41 1.76 7.12 0.90
C GLN A 41 2.94 7.86 0.31
N GLN A 42 2.69 8.88 -0.51
CA GLN A 42 3.74 9.72 -1.09
C GLN A 42 4.45 10.53 0.01
N GLU A 43 3.69 11.21 0.86
CA GLU A 43 4.21 11.97 2.01
C GLU A 43 5.06 11.10 2.94
N ALA A 44 4.61 9.87 3.23
CA ALA A 44 5.38 8.96 4.07
C ALA A 44 6.69 8.49 3.40
N ILE A 45 6.72 8.31 2.08
CA ILE A 45 7.95 7.99 1.34
C ILE A 45 8.91 9.17 1.36
N GLU A 46 8.40 10.39 1.12
CA GLU A 46 9.20 11.62 1.18
C GLU A 46 9.81 11.82 2.58
N GLN A 47 9.01 11.62 3.64
CA GLN A 47 9.49 11.66 5.03
C GLN A 47 10.56 10.62 5.31
N TYR A 48 10.37 9.37 4.85
CA TYR A 48 11.38 8.31 5.03
C TYR A 48 12.72 8.72 4.41
N PHE A 49 12.73 9.18 3.15
CA PHE A 49 13.98 9.53 2.47
C PHE A 49 14.62 10.81 3.01
N ALA A 50 13.83 11.79 3.44
CA ALA A 50 14.36 13.01 4.05
C ALA A 50 15.07 12.74 5.39
N ALA A 51 14.51 11.87 6.23
CA ALA A 51 15.08 11.54 7.54
C ALA A 51 16.08 10.37 7.50
N SER A 52 15.99 9.50 6.48
CA SER A 52 16.73 8.23 6.35
C SER A 52 16.84 7.44 7.67
N PRO A 53 15.72 7.20 8.38
CA PRO A 53 15.76 6.58 9.69
C PRO A 53 16.06 5.08 9.57
N ARG A 54 16.64 4.50 10.62
CA ARG A 54 16.77 3.04 10.74
C ARG A 54 15.41 2.34 10.87
N ASP A 55 14.50 2.95 11.62
CA ASP A 55 13.18 2.41 11.96
C ASP A 55 12.10 3.43 11.58
N PHE A 56 11.06 3.00 10.85
CA PHE A 56 9.96 3.87 10.39
C PHE A 56 8.60 3.20 10.61
N LEU A 57 7.70 3.88 11.33
CA LEU A 57 6.35 3.37 11.64
C LEU A 57 5.28 4.17 10.88
N ALA A 58 4.58 3.50 9.97
CA ALA A 58 3.40 4.05 9.30
C ALA A 58 2.11 3.44 9.90
N SER A 59 1.40 4.22 10.73
CA SER A 59 0.07 3.85 11.22
C SER A 59 -1.01 4.40 10.29
N ALA A 60 -1.82 3.50 9.73
CA ALA A 60 -2.94 3.86 8.87
C ALA A 60 -4.11 2.91 9.08
N THR A 61 -5.32 3.36 8.78
CA THR A 61 -6.54 2.57 8.94
C THR A 61 -6.49 1.26 8.13
N PRO A 62 -7.22 0.20 8.53
CA PRO A 62 -7.36 -1.01 7.73
C PRO A 62 -7.81 -0.68 6.29
N GLY A 63 -7.20 -1.29 5.29
CA GLY A 63 -7.50 -1.02 3.87
C GLY A 63 -6.91 0.28 3.30
N ALA A 64 -6.18 1.10 4.08
CA ALA A 64 -5.59 2.36 3.61
C ALA A 64 -4.49 2.21 2.54
N GLY A 65 -4.02 0.98 2.26
CA GLY A 65 -2.97 0.70 1.28
C GLY A 65 -1.56 0.57 1.87
N LYS A 66 -1.42 0.14 3.12
CA LYS A 66 -0.11 -0.03 3.79
C LYS A 66 0.85 -0.96 3.04
N THR A 67 0.34 -2.06 2.49
CA THR A 67 1.15 -2.99 1.68
C THR A 67 1.71 -2.33 0.43
N THR A 68 0.91 -1.52 -0.27
CA THR A 68 1.39 -0.77 -1.45
C THR A 68 2.49 0.22 -1.06
N PHE A 69 2.30 0.95 0.04
CA PHE A 69 3.33 1.86 0.56
C PHE A 69 4.64 1.11 0.87
N ALA A 70 4.57 0.03 1.65
CA ALA A 70 5.75 -0.73 2.05
C ALA A 70 6.51 -1.31 0.85
N LEU A 71 5.79 -1.87 -0.14
CA LEU A 71 6.41 -2.44 -1.34
C LEU A 71 7.00 -1.39 -2.27
N ARG A 72 6.41 -0.19 -2.36
CA ARG A 72 6.98 0.92 -3.14
C ARG A 72 8.25 1.45 -2.50
N LEU A 73 8.26 1.60 -1.18
CA LEU A 73 9.47 1.98 -0.45
C LEU A 73 10.57 0.92 -0.60
N ALA A 74 10.25 -0.36 -0.43
CA ALA A 74 11.21 -1.45 -0.61
C ALA A 74 11.79 -1.51 -2.02
N ALA A 75 10.97 -1.28 -3.06
CA ALA A 75 11.43 -1.25 -4.45
C ALA A 75 12.45 -0.12 -4.68
N GLU A 76 12.19 1.06 -4.13
CA GLU A 76 13.09 2.20 -4.24
C GLU A 76 14.41 1.96 -3.50
N LEU A 77 14.37 1.41 -2.29
CA LEU A 77 15.57 1.06 -1.52
C LEU A 77 16.44 0.02 -2.23
N LEU A 78 15.82 -0.99 -2.83
CA LEU A 78 16.52 -1.99 -3.66
C LEU A 78 17.12 -1.33 -4.91
N HIS A 79 16.39 -0.44 -5.58
CA HIS A 79 16.84 0.25 -6.78
C HIS A 79 18.07 1.13 -6.49
N ARG A 80 18.05 1.87 -5.37
CA ARG A 80 19.17 2.69 -4.87
C ARG A 80 20.33 1.87 -4.29
N ARG A 81 20.16 0.55 -4.15
CA ARG A 81 21.11 -0.37 -3.51
C ARG A 81 21.42 -0.01 -2.05
N GLU A 82 20.50 0.67 -1.37
CA GLU A 82 20.57 0.93 0.07
C GLU A 82 20.30 -0.36 0.86
N VAL A 83 19.47 -1.24 0.30
CA VAL A 83 19.23 -2.59 0.80
C VAL A 83 19.44 -3.61 -0.30
N ASN A 84 19.76 -4.85 0.09
CA ASN A 84 19.92 -5.98 -0.84
C ASN A 84 18.86 -7.08 -0.61
N ARG A 85 18.13 -7.00 0.50
CA ARG A 85 17.16 -8.01 0.94
C ARG A 85 15.93 -7.37 1.56
N VAL A 86 14.78 -8.00 1.33
CA VAL A 86 13.49 -7.63 1.96
C VAL A 86 12.95 -8.83 2.76
N ILE A 87 12.55 -8.59 4.01
CA ILE A 87 11.91 -9.60 4.84
C ILE A 87 10.53 -9.08 5.23
N VAL A 88 9.49 -9.83 4.91
CA VAL A 88 8.11 -9.53 5.31
C VAL A 88 7.70 -10.50 6.39
N VAL A 89 7.32 -9.99 7.56
CA VAL A 89 6.73 -10.81 8.63
C VAL A 89 5.22 -10.65 8.55
N ALA A 90 4.50 -11.75 8.34
CA ALA A 90 3.06 -11.78 8.16
C ALA A 90 2.42 -12.73 9.19
N PRO A 91 1.26 -12.41 9.78
CA PRO A 91 0.72 -13.21 10.88
C PRO A 91 0.16 -14.57 10.46
N THR A 92 0.01 -14.84 9.16
CA THR A 92 -0.50 -16.12 8.63
C THR A 92 0.17 -16.51 7.30
N ASP A 93 0.15 -17.81 6.99
CA ASP A 93 0.67 -18.35 5.73
C ASP A 93 -0.05 -17.79 4.50
N HIS A 94 -1.37 -17.59 4.60
CA HIS A 94 -2.14 -17.01 3.50
C HIS A 94 -1.66 -15.59 3.17
N LEU A 95 -1.34 -14.79 4.20
CA LEU A 95 -0.82 -13.44 4.00
C LEU A 95 0.58 -13.44 3.38
N LYS A 96 1.46 -14.39 3.70
CA LYS A 96 2.76 -14.52 3.00
C LYS A 96 2.59 -14.60 1.49
N THR A 97 1.63 -15.41 1.05
CA THR A 97 1.33 -15.59 -0.38
C THR A 97 0.74 -14.32 -1.00
N GLN A 98 -0.15 -13.62 -0.28
CA GLN A 98 -0.68 -12.32 -0.75
C GLN A 98 0.42 -11.26 -0.88
N TRP A 99 1.35 -11.20 0.07
CA TRP A 99 2.50 -10.30 0.02
C TRP A 99 3.42 -10.62 -1.16
N ALA A 100 3.75 -11.90 -1.39
CA ALA A 100 4.56 -12.31 -2.53
C ALA A 100 3.91 -11.96 -3.87
N ALA A 101 2.60 -12.18 -4.00
CA ALA A 101 1.85 -11.79 -5.20
C ALA A 101 1.82 -10.27 -5.42
N ALA A 102 1.63 -9.49 -4.35
CA ALA A 102 1.66 -8.03 -4.43
C ALA A 102 3.07 -7.49 -4.77
N ALA A 103 4.11 -8.08 -4.19
CA ALA A 103 5.50 -7.73 -4.43
C ALA A 103 5.92 -7.97 -5.88
N ALA A 104 5.46 -9.08 -6.48
CA ALA A 104 5.75 -9.41 -7.87
C ALA A 104 5.26 -8.33 -8.84
N ARG A 105 4.14 -7.65 -8.53
CA ARG A 105 3.59 -6.55 -9.34
C ARG A 105 4.48 -5.31 -9.39
N VAL A 106 5.41 -5.17 -8.45
CA VAL A 106 6.40 -4.07 -8.41
C VAL A 106 7.83 -4.56 -8.67
N GLY A 107 7.98 -5.77 -9.21
CA GLY A 107 9.29 -6.35 -9.55
C GLY A 107 10.05 -7.00 -8.39
N ILE A 108 9.45 -7.07 -7.19
CA ILE A 108 10.07 -7.70 -6.03
C ILE A 108 9.63 -9.17 -5.96
N LYS A 109 10.59 -10.08 -6.12
CA LYS A 109 10.40 -11.52 -5.91
C LYS A 109 10.61 -11.87 -4.43
N LEU A 110 9.54 -12.19 -3.72
CA LEU A 110 9.58 -12.74 -2.37
C LEU A 110 9.27 -14.25 -2.42
N ASP A 111 10.02 -15.05 -1.65
CA ASP A 111 9.69 -16.46 -1.43
C ASP A 111 8.72 -16.61 -0.23
N PRO A 112 7.47 -17.04 -0.45
CA PRO A 112 6.51 -17.29 0.63
C PRO A 112 6.65 -18.68 1.28
N ARG A 113 7.45 -19.58 0.68
CA ARG A 113 7.66 -20.96 1.15
C ARG A 113 8.87 -21.11 2.06
N PHE A 114 9.59 -20.03 2.30
CA PHE A 114 10.71 -20.02 3.24
C PHE A 114 10.25 -20.53 4.61
N SER A 115 11.05 -21.42 5.18
CA SER A 115 10.87 -21.92 6.55
C SER A 115 12.15 -21.67 7.34
N ASN A 116 12.03 -21.47 8.65
CA ASN A 116 13.19 -21.25 9.52
C ASN A 116 14.18 -22.43 9.52
N ALA A 117 13.74 -23.62 9.10
CA ALA A 117 14.61 -24.78 8.92
C ALA A 117 15.57 -24.61 7.72
N GLN A 118 15.19 -23.82 6.72
CA GLN A 118 16.06 -23.42 5.62
C GLN A 118 17.04 -22.36 6.14
N ARG A 119 18.24 -22.78 6.54
CA ARG A 119 19.28 -21.91 7.14
C ARG A 119 19.86 -20.84 6.20
N THR A 120 19.40 -20.79 4.95
CA THR A 120 19.92 -19.87 3.93
C THR A 120 18.75 -19.38 3.10
N PHE A 121 18.73 -18.08 2.80
CA PHE A 121 17.82 -17.49 1.81
C PHE A 121 18.04 -18.22 0.48
N ALA A 122 17.20 -19.22 0.23
CA ALA A 122 17.38 -20.16 -0.86
C ALA A 122 17.23 -19.39 -2.18
N THR A 123 18.28 -19.48 -3.00
CA THR A 123 18.46 -18.94 -4.35
C THR A 123 18.67 -17.42 -4.51
N ARG A 124 19.60 -17.07 -5.41
CA ARG A 124 19.89 -15.69 -5.88
C ARG A 124 18.73 -15.07 -6.66
N GLU A 125 17.66 -15.84 -6.90
CA GLU A 125 16.53 -15.46 -7.73
C GLU A 125 15.50 -14.61 -6.98
N TYR A 126 15.51 -14.67 -5.64
CA TYR A 126 14.62 -13.89 -4.79
C TYR A 126 15.33 -12.66 -4.22
N HIS A 127 14.57 -11.57 -4.13
CA HIS A 127 14.97 -10.35 -3.43
C HIS A 127 14.75 -10.48 -1.92
N GLY A 128 13.94 -11.45 -1.48
CA GLY A 128 13.51 -11.52 -0.11
C GLY A 128 12.61 -12.71 0.21
N VAL A 129 12.11 -12.75 1.44
CA VAL A 129 11.22 -13.80 1.93
C VAL A 129 10.01 -13.20 2.64
N ALA A 130 8.91 -13.93 2.63
CA ALA A 130 7.80 -13.70 3.54
C ALA A 130 7.81 -14.82 4.58
N VAL A 131 7.72 -14.47 5.86
CA VAL A 131 7.78 -15.38 7.01
C VAL A 131 6.63 -15.10 7.97
N THR A 132 6.41 -16.03 8.90
CA THR A 132 5.44 -15.91 10.00
C THR A 132 6.16 -15.74 11.32
#